data_AF-A0A2T9ZZI3-F1
#
_entry.id   AF-A0A2T9ZZI3-F1
#
_cell.length_a   1.000
_cell.length_b   1.000
_cell.length_c   1.000
_cell.angle_alpha   90.00
_cell.angle_beta   90.00
_cell.angle_gamma   90.00
#
_symmetry.space_group_name_H-M   'P 1'
#
loop_
_entity.id
_entity.type
_entity.pdbx_description
1 polymer ?
#
loop_
_entity_poly.entity_id
_entity_poly.type
_entity_poly.pdbx_seq_one_letter_code
_entity_poly.pdbx_strand_id
1 'polypeptide(L)'
;GYASNTLSFLRVAAFSLNHVALAIAVFTLANMMGDMGHWITVVLGNIFILVLEGLIVAIQVLRLEFYEGFSRFYSGDGKAFKPLTL
;
A
#
# COMPACT_ATOMS: atom_id res chain seq x y z
N GLY A 1 6.07 23.04 -4.73
CA GLY A 1 6.52 23.03 -3.32
C GLY A 1 5.49 22.44 -2.38
N TYR A 2 4.32 23.05 -2.24
CA TYR A 2 3.36 22.69 -1.18
C TYR A 2 2.37 21.57 -1.50
N ALA A 3 1.95 21.43 -2.77
CA ALA A 3 0.97 20.40 -3.16
C ALA A 3 1.48 18.95 -3.01
N SER A 4 2.78 18.72 -3.24
CA SER A 4 3.40 17.38 -3.10
C SER A 4 3.37 16.91 -1.63
N ASN A 5 3.62 17.80 -0.67
CA ASN A 5 3.58 17.45 0.76
C ASN A 5 2.14 17.07 1.20
N THR A 6 1.12 17.83 0.79
CA THR A 6 -0.28 17.51 1.11
C THR A 6 -0.76 16.21 0.44
N LEU A 7 -0.37 15.96 -0.81
CA LEU A 7 -0.68 14.71 -1.51
C LEU A 7 -0.02 13.48 -0.87
N SER A 8 1.14 13.66 -0.24
CA SER A 8 1.81 12.61 0.54
C SER A 8 1.01 12.25 1.79
N PHE A 9 0.61 13.24 2.59
CA PHE A 9 -0.20 13.01 3.80
C PHE A 9 -1.61 12.49 3.51
N LEU A 10 -2.25 12.96 2.44
CA LEU A 10 -3.58 12.52 2.03
C LEU A 10 -3.63 11.01 1.74
N ARG A 11 -2.54 10.44 1.22
CA ARG A 11 -2.48 9.00 0.91
C ARG A 11 -2.46 8.13 2.16
N VAL A 12 -1.68 8.50 3.17
CA VAL A 12 -1.67 7.81 4.48
C VAL A 12 -3.06 7.86 5.12
N ALA A 13 -3.74 9.01 5.03
CA ALA A 13 -5.11 9.14 5.53
C ALA A 13 -6.11 8.26 4.75
N ALA A 14 -6.02 8.23 3.42
CA ALA A 14 -6.88 7.40 2.58
C ALA A 14 -6.72 5.90 2.86
N PHE A 15 -5.49 5.42 3.11
CA PHE A 15 -5.24 4.02 3.49
C PHE A 15 -5.84 3.66 4.85
N SER A 16 -5.68 4.53 5.86
CA SER A 16 -6.30 4.31 7.17
C SER A 16 -7.83 4.26 7.08
N LEU A 17 -8.44 5.05 6.20
CA LEU A 17 -9.89 5.06 6.00
C LEU A 17 -10.39 3.76 5.34
N ASN A 18 -9.70 3.29 4.29
CA ASN A 18 -10.06 2.04 3.61
C ASN A 18 -9.96 0.83 4.56
N HIS A 19 -8.95 0.82 5.42
CA HIS A 19 -8.75 -0.24 6.40
C HIS A 19 -9.93 -0.35 7.36
N VAL A 20 -10.34 0.78 7.94
CA VAL A 20 -11.47 0.84 8.85
C VAL A 20 -12.78 0.51 8.13
N ALA A 21 -12.99 0.99 6.91
CA ALA A 21 -14.19 0.71 6.13
C ALA A 21 -14.36 -0.79 5.82
N LEU A 22 -13.28 -1.45 5.39
CA LEU A 22 -13.28 -2.89 5.13
C LEU A 22 -13.45 -3.71 6.42
N ALA A 23 -12.80 -3.30 7.52
CA ALA A 23 -12.97 -3.95 8.82
C ALA A 23 -14.43 -3.88 9.28
N ILE A 24 -15.07 -2.71 9.18
CA ILE A 24 -16.50 -2.54 9.51
C ILE A 24 -17.36 -3.47 8.64
N ALA A 25 -17.11 -3.55 7.33
CA ALA A 25 -17.87 -4.44 6.43
C ALA A 25 -17.70 -5.93 6.78
N VAL A 26 -16.50 -6.36 7.19
CA VAL A 26 -16.27 -7.73 7.67
C VAL A 26 -16.99 -7.98 8.99
N PHE A 27 -16.93 -7.03 9.93
CA PHE A 27 -17.61 -7.16 11.22
C PHE A 27 -19.14 -7.16 11.08
N THR A 28 -19.72 -6.41 10.15
CA THR A 28 -21.18 -6.44 9.93
C THR A 28 -21.62 -7.78 9.36
N LEU A 29 -20.89 -8.34 8.40
CA LEU A 29 -21.15 -9.69 7.87
C LEU A 29 -20.96 -10.77 8.94
N ALA A 30 -19.89 -10.66 9.73
CA ALA A 30 -19.60 -11.59 10.82
C ALA A 30 -20.59 -11.51 11.97
N ASN A 31 -21.26 -10.38 12.21
CA ASN A 31 -22.34 -10.28 13.20
C ASN A 31 -23.65 -10.92 12.72
N MET A 32 -23.85 -11.02 11.40
CA MET A 32 -25.01 -11.70 10.83
C MET A 32 -24.86 -13.23 10.78
N MET A 33 -23.64 -13.75 10.89
CA MET A 33 -23.33 -15.17 11.00
C MET A 33 -23.01 -15.50 12.47
N GLY A 34 -23.75 -16.42 13.10
CA GLY A 34 -23.67 -16.66 14.56
C GLY A 34 -22.28 -16.94 15.16
N ASP A 35 -22.22 -17.10 16.49
CA ASP A 35 -20.99 -17.01 17.31
C ASP A 35 -19.76 -17.79 16.81
N MET A 36 -19.95 -19.01 16.28
CA MET A 36 -18.82 -19.82 15.81
C MET A 36 -18.33 -19.40 14.42
N GLY A 37 -19.21 -18.85 13.58
CA GLY A 37 -18.86 -18.24 12.30
C GLY A 37 -18.21 -16.86 12.47
N HIS A 38 -18.56 -16.14 13.53
CA HIS A 38 -18.02 -14.81 13.83
C HIS A 38 -16.50 -14.80 13.94
N TRP A 39 -15.93 -15.63 14.82
CA TRP A 39 -14.48 -15.66 15.07
C TRP A 39 -13.67 -16.08 13.84
N ILE A 40 -14.15 -17.07 13.09
CA ILE A 40 -13.52 -17.52 11.84
C ILE A 40 -13.55 -16.40 10.80
N THR A 41 -14.70 -15.73 10.65
CA THR A 41 -14.89 -14.64 9.68
C THR A 41 -14.05 -13.42 10.03
N VAL A 42 -13.90 -13.10 11.32
CA VAL A 42 -13.06 -11.99 11.79
C VAL A 42 -11.59 -12.26 11.51
N VAL A 43 -11.07 -13.46 11.83
CA VAL A 43 -9.66 -13.81 11.60
C VAL A 43 -9.36 -13.88 10.11
N LEU A 44 -10.18 -14.60 9.34
CA LEU A 44 -10.02 -14.73 7.89
C LEU A 44 -10.16 -13.37 7.19
N GLY A 45 -11.13 -12.56 7.61
CA GLY A 45 -11.38 -11.22 7.09
C GLY A 45 -10.25 -10.25 7.37
N ASN A 46 -9.65 -10.28 8.57
CA ASN A 46 -8.47 -9.44 8.88
C ASN A 46 -7.26 -9.80 8.00
N ILE A 47 -6.97 -11.10 7.83
CA ILE A 47 -5.87 -11.55 6.96
C ILE A 47 -6.15 -11.15 5.50
N PHE A 48 -7.39 -11.32 5.05
CA PHE A 48 -7.79 -10.96 3.70
C PHE A 48 -7.65 -9.47 3.42
N ILE A 49 -8.11 -8.62 4.35
CA ILE A 49 -7.94 -7.16 4.28
C ILE A 49 -6.46 -6.81 4.24
N LEU A 50 -5.65 -7.40 5.14
CA LEU A 50 -4.22 -7.11 5.21
C LEU A 50 -3.48 -7.43 3.90
N VAL A 51 -3.81 -8.56 3.26
CA VAL A 51 -3.22 -8.94 1.97
C VAL A 51 -3.69 -8.02 0.84
N LEU A 52 -4.99 -7.77 0.73
CA LEU A 52 -5.54 -6.91 -0.34
C LEU A 52 -5.05 -5.47 -0.22
N GLU A 53 -5.12 -4.89 0.98
CA GLU A 53 -4.67 -3.53 1.22
C GLU A 53 -3.16 -3.41 1.04
N GLY A 54 -2.38 -4.37 1.56
CA GLY A 54 -0.93 -4.40 1.38
C GLY A 54 -0.54 -4.41 -0.10
N LEU A 55 -1.24 -5.20 -0.93
CA LEU A 55 -0.98 -5.28 -2.36
C LEU A 55 -1.33 -3.96 -3.08
N ILE A 56 -2.49 -3.36 -2.79
CA ILE A 56 -2.93 -2.10 -3.40
C ILE A 56 -1.99 -0.94 -3.01
N VAL A 57 -1.65 -0.84 -1.72
CA VAL A 57 -0.73 0.16 -1.18
C VAL A 57 0.64 0.03 -1.82
N ALA A 58 1.18 -1.20 -1.92
CA ALA A 58 2.49 -1.45 -2.52
C ALA A 58 2.54 -0.95 -3.97
N ILE A 59 1.52 -1.23 -4.78
CA ILE A 59 1.44 -0.74 -6.17
C ILE A 59 1.44 0.80 -6.22
N GLN A 60 0.66 1.46 -5.34
CA GLN A 60 0.52 2.92 -5.33
C GLN A 60 1.77 3.63 -4.81
N VAL A 61 2.46 3.06 -3.82
CA VAL A 61 3.74 3.56 -3.31
C VAL A 61 4.83 3.38 -4.35
N LEU A 62 4.95 2.18 -4.95
CA LEU A 62 5.95 1.89 -5.98
C LEU A 62 5.81 2.87 -7.17
N ARG A 63 4.58 3.17 -7.60
CA ARG A 63 4.33 4.16 -8.65
C ARG A 63 4.96 5.51 -8.32
N LEU A 64 4.93 5.94 -7.07
CA LEU A 64 5.43 7.27 -6.69
C LEU A 64 6.90 7.26 -6.33
N GLU A 65 7.40 6.20 -5.69
CA GLU A 65 8.82 6.02 -5.42
C GLU A 65 9.64 5.90 -6.71
N PHE A 66 9.13 5.19 -7.72
CA PHE A 66 9.81 5.08 -9.02
C PHE A 66 9.80 6.42 -9.79
N TYR A 67 8.70 7.17 -9.72
CA TYR A 67 8.55 8.46 -10.43
C TYR A 67 9.20 9.65 -9.72
N GLU A 68 9.23 9.67 -8.39
CA GLU A 68 9.73 10.80 -7.58
C GLU A 68 11.12 10.50 -7.00
N GLY A 69 11.38 9.25 -6.60
CA GLY A 69 12.68 8.78 -6.09
C GLY A 69 13.66 8.42 -7.21
N PHE A 70 13.30 7.52 -8.11
CA PHE A 70 14.23 7.07 -9.17
C PHE A 70 14.42 8.10 -10.29
N SER A 71 13.40 8.86 -10.68
CA SER A 71 13.56 9.94 -11.67
C SER A 71 14.50 11.07 -11.22
N ARG A 72 14.59 11.31 -9.90
CA ARG A 72 15.44 12.36 -9.33
C ARG A 72 16.85 11.89 -8.96
N PHE A 73 17.03 10.61 -8.61
CA PHE A 73 18.34 10.02 -8.29
C PHE A 73 18.98 9.24 -9.44
N TYR A 74 18.23 8.93 -10.50
CA TYR A 74 18.71 8.32 -11.73
C TYR A 74 18.57 9.32 -12.89
N SER A 75 19.25 10.46 -12.79
CA SER A 75 19.75 11.12 -14.00
C SER A 75 20.73 10.14 -14.63
N GLY A 76 20.43 9.63 -15.83
CA GLY A 76 21.27 8.71 -16.59
C GLY A 76 22.59 9.35 -17.03
N ASP A 77 23.44 9.72 -16.07
CA ASP A 77 24.78 10.26 -16.27
C ASP A 77 25.81 9.56 -15.37
N GLY A 78 25.59 8.27 -15.12
CA GLY A 78 26.63 7.37 -14.64
C GLY A 78 27.32 6.74 -15.84
N LYS A 79 28.56 7.15 -16.14
CA LYS A 79 29.38 6.44 -17.14
C LYS A 79 29.51 4.97 -16.73
N ALA A 80 29.01 4.06 -17.57
CA ALA A 80 29.25 2.64 -17.40
C ALA A 80 30.76 2.37 -17.40
N PHE A 81 31.29 1.85 -16.30
CA PHE A 81 32.69 1.52 -16.17
C PHE A 81 33.02 0.37 -17.12
N LYS A 82 33.72 0.66 -18.22
CA LYS A 82 34.30 -0.37 -19.10
C LYS A 82 35.68 -0.72 -18.56
N PRO A 83 35.88 -1.90 -17.96
CA PRO A 83 37.21 -2.32 -17.55
C PRO A 83 38.09 -2.52 -18.79
N LEU A 84 39.31 -1.99 -18.74
CA LEU A 84 40.35 -2.25 -19.74
C LEU A 84 40.71 -3.73 -19.70
N THR A 85 40.39 -4.42 -20.78
CA THR A 85 40.89 -5.77 -21.06
C THR A 85 42.25 -5.62 -21.72
N LEU A 86 43.27 -6.22 -21.09
CA LEU A 86 44.66 -6.31 -21.58
C LEU A 86 44.75 -7.13 -22.86
#